data_AF-A7KBU0-F1
#
_entry.id   AF-A7KBU0-F1
#
_cell.length_a   1.000
_cell.length_b   1.000
_cell.length_c   1.000
_cell.angle_alpha   90.00
_cell.angle_beta   90.00
_cell.angle_gamma   90.00
#
_symmetry.space_group_name_H-M   'P 1'
#
loop_
_entity.id
_entity.type
_entity.pdbx_description
1 polymer ?
#
loop_
_entity_poly.entity_id
_entity_poly.type
_entity_poly.pdbx_seq_one_letter_code
_entity_poly.pdbx_strand_id
1 'polypeptide(L)' 'MIPKVIHYCWFGGNPLPDNLKKYIKTWREQCPDYEIIEWNEHNYDVSKNVFMREAYTKKNFAYV' A
#
# COMPACT_ATOMS: atom_id res chain seq x y z
N MET A 1 16.37 14.53 -8.57
CA MET A 1 15.06 15.07 -8.12
C MET A 1 14.21 13.87 -7.72
N ILE A 2 13.52 13.91 -6.57
CA ILE A 2 12.70 12.78 -6.11
C ILE A 2 11.35 12.79 -6.86
N PRO A 3 10.86 11.65 -7.38
CA PRO A 3 9.55 11.58 -8.03
C PRO A 3 8.41 12.01 -7.08
N LYS A 4 7.41 12.72 -7.63
CA LYS A 4 6.17 13.08 -6.90
C LYS A 4 5.23 11.87 -6.82
N VAL A 5 5.57 10.88 -6.01
CA VAL A 5 4.77 9.65 -5.86
C VAL A 5 4.53 9.36 -4.38
N ILE A 6 3.27 9.16 -4.01
CA ILE A 6 2.84 8.70 -2.69
C ILE A 6 2.59 7.19 -2.80
N HIS A 7 3.44 6.41 -2.13
CA HIS A 7 3.28 4.97 -2.03
C HIS A 7 2.55 4.62 -0.72
N TYR A 8 1.54 3.76 -0.78
CA TYR A 8 0.94 3.16 0.41
C TYR A 8 0.76 1.65 0.22
N CYS A 9 0.83 0.89 1.30
CA CYS A 9 0.68 -0.57 1.27
C CYS A 9 -0.68 -0.96 1.84
N TRP A 10 -1.37 -1.87 1.15
CA TRP A 10 -2.60 -2.47 1.62
C TRP A 10 -2.63 -3.95 1.25
N PHE A 11 -2.18 -4.78 2.19
CA PHE A 11 -2.13 -6.23 2.05
C PHE A 11 -3.17 -6.90 2.95
N GLY A 12 -3.66 -8.06 2.54
CA GLY A 12 -4.61 -8.91 3.24
C GLY A 12 -5.97 -9.05 2.55
N GLY A 13 -6.15 -8.46 1.36
CA GLY A 13 -7.39 -8.59 0.55
C GLY A 13 -8.68 -8.02 1.15
N ASN A 14 -8.60 -7.38 2.32
CA ASN A 14 -9.76 -6.74 2.95
C ASN A 14 -10.13 -5.45 2.21
N PRO A 15 -11.42 -5.05 2.17
CA PRO A 15 -11.78 -3.75 1.64
C PRO A 15 -11.16 -2.64 2.49
N LEU A 16 -10.70 -1.56 1.85
CA LEU A 16 -10.26 -0.38 2.60
C LEU A 16 -11.42 0.17 3.44
N PRO A 17 -11.21 0.38 4.75
CA PRO A 17 -12.14 1.12 5.60
C PRO A 17 -12.44 2.53 5.06
N ASP A 18 -13.64 3.04 5.31
CA ASP A 18 -14.09 4.32 4.73
C ASP A 18 -13.29 5.54 5.23
N ASN A 19 -12.77 5.48 6.45
CA ASN A 19 -11.85 6.50 6.96
C ASN A 19 -10.54 6.54 6.16
N LEU A 20 -9.98 5.38 5.76
CA LEU A 20 -8.77 5.34 4.94
C LEU A 20 -9.03 5.86 3.53
N LYS A 21 -10.18 5.52 2.92
CA LYS A 21 -10.59 6.11 1.64
C LYS A 21 -10.68 7.64 1.72
N LYS A 22 -11.19 8.17 2.83
CA LYS A 22 -11.22 9.62 3.09
C LYS A 22 -9.80 10.21 3.13
N TYR A 23 -8.84 9.54 3.78
CA TYR A 23 -7.45 10.01 3.79
C TYR A 23 -6.81 10.00 2.40
N ILE A 24 -7.00 8.93 1.62
CA ILE A 24 -6.51 8.87 0.23
C ILE A 24 -7.12 9.98 -0.62
N LYS A 25 -8.41 10.30 -0.43
CA LYS A 25 -9.05 11.45 -1.08
C LYS A 25 -8.35 12.77 -0.71
N THR A 26 -8.04 12.98 0.57
CA THR A 26 -7.32 14.19 1.00
C THR A 26 -5.91 14.27 0.40
N TRP A 27 -5.22 13.15 0.18
CA TRP A 27 -3.93 13.15 -0.51
C TRP A 27 -4.06 13.64 -1.95
N ARG A 28 -5.10 13.20 -2.68
CA ARG A 28 -5.38 13.69 -4.05
C ARG A 28 -5.73 15.17 -4.08
N GLU A 29 -6.42 15.68 -3.06
CA GLU A 29 -6.81 17.08 -2.95
C GLU A 29 -5.62 17.98 -2.59
N GLN A 30 -4.76 17.57 -1.66
CA GLN A 30 -3.63 18.36 -1.17
C GLN A 30 -2.36 18.20 -2.04
N CYS A 31 -2.25 17.11 -2.77
CA CYS A 31 -1.10 16.79 -3.62
C CYS A 31 -1.56 16.41 -5.04
N PRO A 32 -2.18 17.35 -5.79
CA PRO A 32 -2.78 17.05 -7.10
C PRO A 32 -1.76 16.61 -8.16
N ASP A 33 -0.51 17.04 -8.02
CA ASP A 33 0.59 16.65 -8.92
C ASP A 33 1.23 15.31 -8.58
N TYR A 34 0.82 14.66 -7.48
CA TYR A 34 1.42 13.42 -7.03
C TYR A 34 0.65 12.22 -7.58
N GLU A 35 1.39 11.25 -8.11
CA GLU A 35 0.84 9.94 -8.38
C GLU A 35 0.64 9.20 -7.04
N ILE A 36 -0.46 8.45 -6.91
CA ILE A 36 -0.71 7.63 -5.72
C ILE A 36 -0.72 6.17 -6.16
N ILE A 37 0.20 5.39 -5.60
CA ILE A 37 0.36 3.95 -5.88
C ILE A 37 0.01 3.16 -4.63
N GLU A 38 -0.99 2.29 -4.76
CA GLU A 38 -1.29 1.22 -3.79
C GLU A 38 -0.40 0.03 -4.08
N TRP A 39 0.34 -0.48 -3.11
CA TRP A 39 1.02 -1.77 -3.18
C TRP A 39 0.16 -2.84 -2.51
N ASN A 40 -0.15 -3.89 -3.25
CA ASN A 40 -0.99 -5.01 -2.82
C ASN A 40 -0.56 -6.32 -3.53
N GLU A 41 -1.29 -7.40 -3.30
CA GLU A 41 -1.00 -8.72 -3.86
C GLU A 41 -1.09 -8.81 -5.39
N HIS A 42 -1.73 -7.83 -6.05
CA HIS A 42 -1.91 -7.83 -7.49
C HIS A 42 -0.74 -7.20 -8.23
N ASN A 43 0.02 -6.31 -7.58
CA ASN A 43 1.12 -5.59 -8.22
C ASN A 43 2.47 -5.78 -7.53
N TYR A 44 2.52 -6.49 -6.40
CA TYR A 44 3.75 -6.78 -5.70
C TYR A 44 3.87 -8.26 -5.31
N ASP A 45 5.02 -8.83 -5.62
CA ASP A 45 5.36 -10.21 -5.28
C ASP A 45 6.04 -10.28 -3.90
N VAL A 46 5.22 -10.60 -2.89
CA VAL A 46 5.64 -10.78 -1.48
C VAL A 46 6.56 -12.00 -1.27
N SER A 47 6.78 -12.84 -2.29
CA SER A 47 7.65 -14.01 -2.19
C SER A 47 9.13 -13.72 -2.45
N LYS A 48 9.46 -12.54 -2.99
CA LYS A 48 10.83 -12.10 -3.31
C LYS A 48 11.77 -12.06 -2.10
N ASN A 49 11.21 -11.94 -0.90
CA ASN A 49 11.96 -11.89 0.34
C ASN A 49 11.40 -12.92 1.32
N VAL A 50 12.27 -13.74 1.90
CA VAL A 50 11.87 -14.84 2.80
C VAL A 50 11.14 -14.31 4.04
N PHE A 51 11.64 -13.23 4.64
CA PHE A 51 11.03 -12.61 5.82
C PHE A 51 9.63 -12.08 5.51
N MET A 52 9.48 -11.37 4.39
CA MET A 52 8.19 -10.86 3.93
C MET A 52 7.21 -11.98 3.60
N ARG A 53 7.67 -13.05 2.93
CA ARG A 53 6.85 -14.23 2.63
C ARG A 53 6.35 -14.89 3.92
N GLU A 54 7.21 -15.02 4.92
CA GLU A 54 6.82 -15.57 6.22
C GLU A 54 5.83 -14.68 6.96
N ALA A 55 6.06 -13.36 6.96
CA ALA A 55 5.15 -12.38 7.55
C ALA A 55 3.77 -12.43 6.87
N TYR A 56 3.74 -12.45 5.54
CA TYR A 56 2.52 -12.58 4.74
C TYR A 56 1.78 -13.89 5.04
N THR A 57 2.50 -15.02 5.10
CA THR A 57 1.91 -16.34 5.44
C THR A 57 1.30 -16.35 6.85
N LYS A 58 1.92 -15.62 7.79
CA LYS A 58 1.41 -15.43 9.16
C LYS A 58 0.35 -14.33 9.26
N LYS A 59 -0.08 -13.72 8.15
CA LYS A 59 -1.00 -12.56 8.09
C LYS A 59 -0.53 -11.35 8.88
N ASN A 60 0.78 -11.23 9.08
CA ASN A 60 1.41 -10.13 9.80
C ASN A 60 1.75 -8.99 8.83
N PHE A 61 0.72 -8.39 8.24
CA PHE A 61 0.83 -7.46 7.11
C PHE A 61 1.60 -6.16 7.41
N ALA A 62 1.81 -5.82 8.69
CA ALA A 62 2.65 -4.68 9.06
C ALA A 62 4.15 -4.88 8.74
N TYR A 63 4.56 -6.11 8.44
CA TYR A 63 5.93 -6.50 8.09
C TYR A 63 6.04 -6.96 6.63
N VAL A 64 5.01 -6.69 5.83
CA VAL A 64 4.94 -6.92 4.38
C VAL A 64 4.97 -5.57 3.69
#